data_AF-A0AAN1FEH3-F1
#
_entry.id   AF-A0AAN1FEH3-F1
#
_cell.length_a   1.000
_cell.length_b   1.000
_cell.length_c   1.000
_cell.angle_alpha   90.00
_cell.angle_beta   90.00
_cell.angle_gamma   90.00
#
_symmetry.space_group_name_H-M   'P 1'
#
loop_
_entity.id
_entity.type
_entity.pdbx_description
1 polymer ?
#
loop_
_entity_poly.entity_id
_entity_poly.type
_entity_poly.pdbx_seq_one_letter_code
_entity_poly.pdbx_strand_id
1 'polypeptide(L)' 'MNSPLHGINLDFSHSTEAKLLHKVIENHMCPCNDVDEDNYLSGVLVQLEEAIELMESVEA' A
#
# COMPACT_ATOMS: atom_id res chain seq x y z
N MET A 1 -3.26 -24.03 1.58
CA MET A 1 -3.12 -22.57 1.65
C MET A 1 -2.63 -22.22 3.05
N ASN A 2 -1.30 -22.06 3.21
CA ASN A 2 -0.62 -21.78 4.49
C ASN A 2 0.41 -20.65 4.29
N SER A 3 0.16 -19.70 3.39
CA SER A 3 1.00 -18.50 3.33
C SER A 3 0.65 -17.68 4.56
N PRO A 4 1.58 -17.44 5.49
CA PRO A 4 1.30 -16.65 6.68
C PRO A 4 0.88 -15.25 6.23
N LEU A 5 -0.31 -14.81 6.66
CA LEU A 5 -0.78 -13.44 6.47
C LEU A 5 0.14 -12.52 7.27
N HIS A 6 1.16 -11.99 6.61
CA HIS A 6 1.97 -10.88 7.13
C HIS A 6 1.12 -9.62 7.01
N GLY A 7 0.40 -9.31 8.09
CA GLY A 7 -0.38 -8.09 8.23
C GLY A 7 0.40 -7.07 9.04
N ILE A 8 0.54 -5.87 8.49
CA ILE A 8 1.07 -4.70 9.21
C ILE A 8 -0.09 -3.69 9.26
N ASN A 9 -0.45 -3.26 10.46
CA ASN A 9 -1.39 -2.15 10.62
C ASN A 9 -0.59 -0.85 10.61
N LEU A 10 -0.99 0.08 9.74
CA LEU A 10 -0.41 1.40 9.61
C LEU A 10 -1.52 2.43 9.78
N ASP A 11 -1.35 3.34 10.73
CA ASP A 11 -2.25 4.46 10.95
C ASP A 11 -1.60 5.73 10.38
N PHE A 12 -2.36 6.49 9.61
CA PHE A 12 -1.91 7.74 9.02
C PHE A 12 -2.66 8.92 9.65
N SER A 13 -1.92 9.98 9.98
CA SER A 13 -2.52 11.23 10.47
C SER A 13 -2.97 12.11 9.31
N HIS A 14 -2.29 12.02 8.16
CA HIS A 14 -2.61 12.79 6.97
C HIS A 14 -2.53 11.97 5.68
N SER A 15 -3.35 12.32 4.69
CA SER A 15 -3.33 11.67 3.36
C SER A 15 -1.96 11.74 2.69
N THR A 16 -1.17 12.77 3.00
CA THR A 16 0.20 12.94 2.50
C THR A 16 1.17 11.83 2.95
N GLU A 17 0.96 11.25 4.13
CA GLU A 17 1.76 10.13 4.65
C GLU A 17 1.44 8.83 3.91
N ALA A 18 0.15 8.56 3.67
CA ALA A 18 -0.30 7.41 2.89
C ALA A 18 0.19 7.49 1.43
N LYS A 19 0.13 8.68 0.82
CA LYS A 19 0.69 8.94 -0.52
C LYS A 19 2.20 8.73 -0.59
N LEU A 20 2.93 9.09 0.46
CA LEU A 20 4.37 8.85 0.53
C LEU A 20 4.67 7.34 0.50
N LEU A 21 3.94 6.55 1.28
CA LEU A 21 4.11 5.10 1.30
C LEU A 21 3.73 4.46 -0.04
N HIS A 22 2.60 4.87 -0.63
CA HIS A 22 2.18 4.40 -1.96
C HIS A 22 3.30 4.60 -2.98
N LYS A 23 3.89 5.80 -3.05
CA LYS A 23 5.02 6.10 -3.92
C LYS A 23 6.28 5.27 -3.61
N VAL A 24 6.57 4.99 -2.34
CA VAL A 24 7.72 4.13 -1.98
C VAL A 24 7.52 2.71 -2.51
N ILE A 25 6.31 2.16 -2.37
CA ILE A 25 5.99 0.82 -2.85
C ILE A 25 6.00 0.76 -4.37
N GLU A 26 5.43 1.75 -5.07
CA GLU A 26 5.52 1.83 -6.54
C GLU A 26 6.96 1.83 -7.05
N ASN A 27 7.86 2.56 -6.38
CA ASN A 27 9.28 2.58 -6.74
C ASN A 27 10.00 1.26 -6.41
N HIS A 28 9.42 0.43 -5.53
CA HIS A 28 9.95 -0.88 -5.17
C HIS A 28 9.49 -1.99 -6.11
N MET A 29 8.37 -1.79 -6.82
CA MET A 29 7.90 -2.68 -7.87
C MET A 29 8.94 -2.75 -9.00
N CYS A 30 9.54 -3.91 -9.21
CA CYS A 30 10.59 -4.12 -10.19
C CYS A 30 10.36 -5.44 -10.92
N PRO A 31 10.59 -5.52 -12.26
CA PRO A 31 10.46 -6.77 -13.01
C PRO A 31 11.34 -7.94 -12.54
N CYS A 32 12.27 -7.69 -11.62
CA CYS A 32 13.15 -8.69 -11.02
C CYS A 32 12.63 -9.26 -9.69
N ASN A 33 11.54 -8.73 -9.16
CA ASN A 33 10.94 -9.20 -7.90
C ASN A 33 10.31 -10.58 -8.09
N ASP A 34 10.09 -11.27 -6.97
CA ASP A 34 9.30 -12.50 -6.99
C ASP A 34 7.84 -12.18 -7.34
N VAL A 35 7.18 -13.06 -8.11
CA VAL A 35 5.81 -12.84 -8.56
C VAL A 35 4.84 -12.78 -7.38
N ASP A 36 5.07 -13.56 -6.32
CA ASP A 36 4.22 -13.53 -5.13
C ASP A 36 4.43 -12.23 -4.33
N GLU A 37 5.66 -11.69 -4.34
CA GLU A 37 5.97 -10.38 -3.76
C GLU A 37 5.26 -9.24 -4.52
N ASP A 38 5.38 -9.20 -5.85
CA ASP A 38 4.71 -8.19 -6.66
C ASP A 38 3.18 -8.28 -6.56
N ASN A 39 2.63 -9.50 -6.48
CA ASN A 39 1.18 -9.69 -6.25
C ASN A 39 0.75 -9.16 -4.88
N TYR A 40 1.55 -9.39 -3.83
CA TYR A 40 1.28 -8.85 -2.50
C TYR A 40 1.34 -7.33 -2.50
N LEU A 41 2.42 -6.74 -3.03
CA LEU A 41 2.62 -5.29 -3.07
C LEU A 41 1.55 -4.61 -3.93
N SER A 42 1.11 -5.23 -5.03
CA SER A 42 -0.03 -4.75 -5.83
C SER A 42 -1.32 -4.69 -5.01
N GLY A 43 -1.58 -5.70 -4.17
CA GLY A 43 -2.72 -5.68 -3.24
C GLY A 43 -2.62 -4.56 -2.22
N VAL A 44 -1.41 -4.29 -1.70
CA VAL A 44 -1.17 -3.18 -0.76
C VAL A 44 -1.38 -1.82 -1.43
N LEU A 45 -0.95 -1.64 -2.68
CA LEU A 45 -1.15 -0.39 -3.43
C LEU A 45 -2.64 -0.05 -3.59
N VAL A 46 -3.47 -1.03 -3.93
CA VAL A 46 -4.94 -0.84 -4.04
C VAL A 46 -5.53 -0.40 -2.70
N GLN A 47 -5.13 -1.04 -1.60
CA GLN A 47 -5.61 -0.67 -0.26
C GLN A 47 -5.17 0.75 0.13
N LEU A 48 -3.95 1.15 -0.25
CA LEU A 48 -3.47 2.51 0.00
C LEU A 48 -4.22 3.55 -0.83
N GLU A 49 -4.57 3.26 -2.08
CA GLU A 49 -5.39 4.15 -2.91
C GLU A 49 -6.77 4.41 -2.28
N GLU A 50 -7.46 3.34 -1.88
CA GLU A 50 -8.75 3.45 -1.19
C GLU A 50 -8.64 4.24 0.13
N ALA A 51 -7.58 3.98 0.92
CA ALA A 51 -7.35 4.72 2.16
C ALA A 51 -7.07 6.21 1.91
N ILE A 52 -6.26 6.54 0.89
CA ILE A 52 -5.96 7.92 0.51
C ILE A 52 -7.25 8.65 0.12
N GLU A 53 -8.08 8.07 -0.74
CA GLU A 53 -9.35 8.68 -1.16
C GLU A 53 -10.26 8.97 0.03
N LEU A 54 -10.38 8.01 0.97
CA LEU A 54 -11.17 8.19 2.19
C LEU A 54 -10.60 9.32 3.06
N MET A 55 -9.29 9.36 3.26
CA MET A 55 -8.65 10.42 4.05
C MET A 55 -8.84 11.80 3.43
N GLU A 56 -8.63 11.93 2.12
CA GLU A 56 -8.84 13.21 1.41
C GLU A 56 -10.28 13.71 1.49
N SER A 57 -11.26 12.80 1.53
CA SER A 57 -12.67 13.17 1.69
C SER A 57 -13.00 13.76 3.06
N VAL A 58 -12.21 13.43 4.09
CA VAL A 58 -12.39 13.89 5.47
C VAL A 58 -11.53 15.13 5.75
N GLU A 59 -10.40 15.29 5.06
CA GLU A 59 -9.51 16.45 5.19
C GLU A 59 -10.01 17.71 4.45
N ALA A 60 -10.99 17.55 3.55
CA ALA A 60 -11.54 18.61 2.68
C ALA A 60 -12.30 19.73 3.43
#